data_AF-A0A1G1DSX0-F1
#
_entry.id   AF-A0A1G1DSX0-F1
#
_cell.length_a   1.000
_cell.length_b   1.000
_cell.length_c   1.000
_cell.angle_alpha   90.00
_cell.angle_beta   90.00
_cell.angle_gamma   90.00
#
_symmetry.space_group_name_H-M   'P 1'
#
loop_
_entity.id
_entity.type
_entity.pdbx_description
1 polymer ?
#
loop_
_entity_poly.entity_id
_entity_poly.type
_entity_poly.pdbx_seq_one_letter_code
_entity_poly.pdbx_strand_id
1 'polypeptide(L)'
;MIKKTFKWSLILSVIAVFLFVIQFTTAIKIIYLVSGETSVTAEKKAMHASSLIFANIKNLPLYLKDFWEKPEFHEHKIDSRFFGLNVAPSSFPEGDEHIIKNLLEMGVQSVRVDYGYESNKVHIERFLNKLINPPSPPFSKGEKGGFDILLHLVQSKEEAGRMSEKGIQDKWRKFLEDIMSRFSSDIKNYEIGSVPNRKEWSGYTIPDYITALKIASEVAIKYQVNVFAPNIQDFEPFWQVAIFEAIKDEGINIQGSTDNLFVDRAIQPEFYDEHVLGRRLKNLVKMDLLNKSKFLDVVSEKYGIKTFISSFTQWNLDVPAPFYNSSKERLTNVDDYADYLVRYYVLSAAGGYTDRVYWGHYASYKEGIFDDNNNPEKEDAPEVHHKFIYQGDPRIFKTRPAYNAYKTMTGFLSNSRFIKNLSDIYHLSPPDEDRDKEGVFIFEFEKDNQKIYVGWTLNVYKKRVNIFDRNKCQATWRDGETIHLKEGGIDLQKSPTYIVCN
;
A
#
# COMPACT_ATOMS: atom_id res chain seq x y z
N MET A 1 39.50 4.26 -2.87
CA MET A 1 39.51 2.78 -3.00
C MET A 1 38.09 2.17 -2.91
N ILE A 2 37.20 2.73 -2.08
CA ILE A 2 35.79 2.28 -1.86
C ILE A 2 34.87 2.34 -3.10
N LYS A 3 35.05 3.33 -4.00
CA LYS A 3 34.26 3.41 -5.26
C LYS A 3 34.54 2.28 -6.26
N LYS A 4 35.73 1.64 -6.20
CA LYS A 4 36.12 0.58 -7.14
C LYS A 4 35.55 -0.78 -6.70
N THR A 5 35.54 -1.07 -5.40
CA THR A 5 34.99 -2.32 -4.84
C THR A 5 33.47 -2.41 -4.99
N PHE A 6 32.76 -1.29 -4.82
CA PHE A 6 31.30 -1.22 -5.03
C PHE A 6 30.90 -1.56 -6.49
N LYS A 7 31.70 -1.11 -7.46
CA LYS A 7 31.47 -1.35 -8.89
C LYS A 7 31.62 -2.84 -9.26
N TRP A 8 32.58 -3.53 -8.65
CA TRP A 8 32.80 -4.97 -8.89
C TRP A 8 31.76 -5.85 -8.21
N SER A 9 31.31 -5.49 -7.01
CA SER A 9 30.21 -6.18 -6.32
C SER A 9 28.91 -6.08 -7.11
N LEU A 10 28.56 -4.89 -7.62
CA LEU A 10 27.37 -4.71 -8.45
C LEU A 10 27.43 -5.53 -9.75
N ILE A 11 28.60 -5.56 -10.40
CA ILE A 11 28.82 -6.36 -11.62
C ILE A 11 28.68 -7.86 -11.32
N LEU A 12 29.24 -8.36 -10.22
CA LEU A 12 29.14 -9.76 -9.82
C LEU A 12 27.70 -10.16 -9.46
N SER A 13 26.95 -9.29 -8.78
CA SER A 13 25.53 -9.50 -8.50
C SER A 13 24.69 -9.52 -9.78
N VAL A 14 24.96 -8.62 -10.74
CA VAL A 14 24.29 -8.62 -12.05
C VAL A 14 24.61 -9.90 -12.82
N ILE A 15 25.86 -10.38 -12.82
CA ILE A 15 26.25 -11.64 -13.48
C ILE A 15 25.58 -12.85 -12.83
N ALA A 16 25.49 -12.90 -11.50
CA ALA A 16 24.83 -13.98 -10.78
C ALA A 16 23.33 -14.02 -11.08
N VAL A 17 22.65 -12.86 -11.13
CA VAL A 17 21.25 -12.75 -11.55
C VAL A 17 21.09 -13.18 -13.01
N PHE A 18 22.02 -12.81 -13.88
CA PHE A 18 22.01 -13.19 -15.31
C PHE A 18 22.12 -14.71 -15.51
N LEU A 19 23.01 -15.37 -14.76
CA LEU A 19 23.18 -16.83 -14.81
C LEU A 19 21.98 -17.58 -14.22
N PHE A 20 21.40 -17.06 -13.14
CA PHE A 20 20.18 -17.62 -12.55
C PHE A 20 19.00 -17.55 -13.52
N VAL A 21 18.87 -16.46 -14.26
CA VAL A 21 17.81 -16.25 -15.25
C VAL A 21 17.92 -17.22 -16.43
N ILE A 22 19.13 -17.44 -16.95
CA ILE A 22 19.34 -18.39 -18.07
C ILE A 22 18.94 -19.82 -17.65
N GLN A 23 19.27 -20.21 -16.42
CA GLN A 23 18.86 -21.50 -15.87
C GLN A 23 17.34 -21.55 -15.65
N PHE A 24 16.74 -20.47 -15.18
CA PHE A 24 15.30 -20.36 -14.94
C PHE A 24 14.47 -20.41 -16.23
N THR A 25 14.88 -19.73 -17.30
CA THR A 25 14.19 -19.79 -18.61
C THR A 25 14.26 -21.19 -19.23
N THR A 26 15.38 -21.89 -19.04
CA THR A 26 15.56 -23.27 -19.51
C THR A 26 14.69 -24.24 -18.70
N ALA A 27 14.64 -24.06 -17.36
CA ALA A 27 13.78 -24.84 -16.48
C ALA A 27 12.29 -24.61 -16.76
N ILE A 28 11.86 -23.36 -17.01
CA ILE A 28 10.48 -23.03 -17.38
C ILE A 28 10.08 -23.70 -18.69
N LYS A 29 10.96 -23.70 -19.71
CA LYS A 29 10.68 -24.36 -20.99
C LYS A 29 10.48 -25.87 -20.80
N ILE A 30 11.24 -26.50 -19.91
CA ILE A 30 11.10 -27.92 -19.55
C ILE A 30 9.80 -28.16 -18.78
N ILE A 31 9.45 -27.30 -17.82
CA ILE A 31 8.22 -27.43 -17.02
C ILE A 31 6.97 -27.38 -17.92
N TYR A 32 6.89 -26.44 -18.87
CA TYR A 32 5.75 -26.34 -19.78
C TYR A 32 5.67 -27.49 -20.79
N LEU A 33 6.81 -28.05 -21.22
CA LEU A 33 6.85 -29.23 -22.09
C LEU A 33 6.43 -30.50 -21.33
N VAL A 34 6.78 -30.61 -20.04
CA VAL A 34 6.39 -31.75 -19.18
C VAL A 34 4.92 -31.66 -18.77
N SER A 35 4.33 -30.46 -18.69
CA SER A 35 2.92 -30.26 -18.33
C SER A 35 1.92 -30.49 -19.49
N GLY A 36 2.37 -31.03 -20.63
CA GLY A 36 1.49 -31.39 -21.75
C GLY A 36 1.01 -30.23 -22.61
N GLU A 37 1.60 -29.03 -22.48
CA GLU A 37 1.29 -27.92 -23.40
C GLU A 37 1.92 -28.15 -24.79
N THR A 38 1.22 -27.71 -25.84
CA THR A 38 1.75 -27.78 -27.21
C THR A 38 3.01 -26.92 -27.35
N SER A 39 4.00 -27.40 -28.12
CA SER A 39 5.32 -26.76 -28.23
C SER A 39 5.25 -25.28 -28.62
N VAL A 40 4.34 -24.90 -29.51
CA VAL A 40 4.16 -23.51 -29.98
C VAL A 40 3.60 -22.60 -28.87
N THR A 41 2.70 -23.11 -28.04
CA THR A 41 2.10 -22.34 -26.93
C THR A 41 3.09 -22.19 -25.78
N ALA A 42 3.79 -23.28 -25.44
CA ALA A 42 4.88 -23.28 -24.47
C ALA A 42 6.02 -22.34 -24.92
N GLU A 43 6.33 -22.30 -26.21
CA GLU A 43 7.38 -21.44 -26.77
C GLU A 43 6.98 -19.96 -26.78
N LYS A 44 5.73 -19.61 -27.11
CA LYS A 44 5.24 -18.22 -26.98
C LYS A 44 5.23 -17.75 -25.52
N LYS A 45 4.77 -18.58 -24.58
CA LYS A 45 4.79 -18.26 -23.15
C LYS A 45 6.21 -18.14 -22.60
N ALA A 46 7.10 -19.05 -22.97
CA ALA A 46 8.51 -18.99 -22.60
C ALA A 46 9.23 -17.79 -23.23
N MET A 47 8.93 -17.42 -24.49
CA MET A 47 9.48 -16.23 -25.13
C MET A 47 8.97 -14.94 -24.49
N HIS A 48 7.69 -14.87 -24.12
CA HIS A 48 7.15 -13.72 -23.41
C HIS A 48 7.75 -13.61 -22.00
N ALA A 49 7.79 -14.70 -21.23
CA ALA A 49 8.46 -14.72 -19.92
C ALA A 49 9.95 -14.35 -20.03
N SER A 50 10.66 -14.87 -21.04
CA SER A 50 12.09 -14.58 -21.24
C SER A 50 12.32 -13.13 -21.67
N SER A 51 11.46 -12.54 -22.50
CA SER A 51 11.57 -11.13 -22.90
C SER A 51 11.26 -10.17 -21.75
N LEU A 52 10.27 -10.50 -20.92
CA LEU A 52 9.95 -9.75 -19.69
C LEU A 52 11.09 -9.83 -18.65
N ILE A 53 11.68 -11.01 -18.48
CA ILE A 53 12.84 -11.21 -17.59
C ILE A 53 14.08 -10.50 -18.16
N PHE A 54 14.28 -10.52 -19.48
CA PHE A 54 15.42 -9.88 -20.13
C PHE A 54 15.33 -8.34 -20.07
N ALA A 55 14.14 -7.76 -20.26
CA ALA A 55 13.89 -6.33 -20.06
C ALA A 55 14.18 -5.90 -18.62
N ASN A 56 13.70 -6.70 -17.66
CA ASN A 56 13.97 -6.54 -16.23
C ASN A 56 15.47 -6.47 -15.93
N ILE A 57 16.26 -7.42 -16.43
CA ILE A 57 17.70 -7.49 -16.14
C ILE A 57 18.49 -6.41 -16.89
N LYS A 58 18.12 -6.12 -18.14
CA LYS A 58 18.80 -5.11 -18.95
C LYS A 58 18.69 -3.72 -18.33
N ASN A 59 17.52 -3.39 -17.78
CA ASN A 59 17.25 -2.07 -17.21
C ASN A 59 17.52 -1.98 -15.70
N LEU A 60 17.73 -3.11 -15.01
CA LEU A 60 18.00 -3.14 -13.56
C LEU A 60 19.16 -2.23 -13.12
N PRO A 61 20.32 -2.17 -13.82
CA PRO A 61 21.38 -1.23 -13.45
C PRO A 61 20.96 0.24 -13.50
N LEU A 62 20.04 0.58 -14.40
CA LEU A 62 19.50 1.94 -14.53
C LEU A 62 18.52 2.24 -13.39
N TYR A 63 17.62 1.30 -13.07
CA TYR A 63 16.71 1.44 -11.92
C TYR A 63 17.48 1.59 -10.61
N LEU A 64 18.50 0.76 -10.40
CA LEU A 64 19.35 0.83 -9.21
C LEU A 64 20.13 2.16 -9.16
N LYS A 65 20.66 2.62 -10.29
CA LYS A 65 21.36 3.91 -10.34
C LYS A 65 20.44 5.03 -9.85
N ASP A 66 19.26 5.15 -10.44
CA ASP A 66 18.33 6.24 -10.12
C ASP A 66 17.78 6.12 -8.69
N PHE A 67 17.52 4.90 -8.21
CA PHE A 67 17.17 4.61 -6.82
C PHE A 67 18.21 5.13 -5.82
N TRP A 68 19.51 4.96 -6.11
CA TRP A 68 20.59 5.44 -5.25
C TRP A 68 20.87 6.95 -5.42
N GLU A 69 20.46 7.56 -6.54
CA GLU A 69 20.54 9.00 -6.75
C GLU A 69 19.38 9.75 -6.06
N LYS A 70 18.20 9.12 -5.91
CA LYS A 70 17.09 9.69 -5.14
C LYS A 70 17.44 9.78 -3.65
N PRO A 71 17.18 10.93 -3.00
CA PRO A 71 17.45 11.11 -1.58
C PRO A 71 16.61 10.13 -0.74
N GLU A 72 16.99 9.88 0.51
CA GLU A 72 16.16 9.05 1.38
C GLU A 72 14.87 9.79 1.77
N PHE A 73 14.99 11.08 2.08
CA PHE A 73 13.90 11.98 2.43
C PHE A 73 14.04 13.30 1.67
N HIS A 74 12.93 13.95 1.34
CA HIS A 74 12.93 15.28 0.73
C HIS A 74 11.72 16.10 1.19
N GLU A 75 11.88 17.42 1.29
CA GLU A 75 10.80 18.32 1.70
C GLU A 75 9.66 18.29 0.67
N HIS A 76 8.42 18.09 1.13
CA HIS A 76 7.24 18.09 0.27
C HIS A 76 5.95 18.29 1.08
N LYS A 77 4.85 18.62 0.39
CA LYS A 77 3.52 18.73 1.00
C LYS A 77 2.84 17.37 1.07
N ILE A 78 2.16 17.11 2.18
CA ILE A 78 1.35 15.92 2.39
C ILE A 78 -0.10 16.33 2.18
N ASP A 79 -0.69 15.83 1.10
CA ASP A 79 -2.10 16.03 0.80
C ASP A 79 -2.97 15.30 1.84
N SER A 80 -4.08 15.90 2.26
CA SER A 80 -5.01 15.25 3.19
C SER A 80 -5.59 13.93 2.67
N ARG A 81 -5.56 13.70 1.36
CA ARG A 81 -5.94 12.46 0.69
C ARG A 81 -4.91 11.33 0.81
N PHE A 82 -3.73 11.60 1.37
CA PHE A 82 -2.68 10.60 1.56
C PHE A 82 -3.12 9.48 2.51
N PHE A 83 -3.84 9.83 3.58
CA PHE A 83 -4.33 8.90 4.61
C PHE A 83 -5.65 8.25 4.16
N GLY A 84 -5.55 7.19 3.37
CA GLY A 84 -6.69 6.46 2.82
C GLY A 84 -7.09 5.23 3.63
N LEU A 85 -8.33 4.77 3.49
CA LEU A 85 -8.80 3.54 4.15
C LEU A 85 -9.61 2.66 3.18
N ASN A 86 -9.44 1.33 3.27
CA ASN A 86 -10.29 0.39 2.54
C ASN A 86 -11.64 0.21 3.25
N VAL A 87 -12.75 0.41 2.54
CA VAL A 87 -14.11 0.39 3.12
C VAL A 87 -15.09 -0.42 2.25
N ALA A 88 -16.10 -0.97 2.91
CA ALA A 88 -17.16 -1.76 2.29
C ALA A 88 -18.55 -1.27 2.74
N PRO A 89 -19.62 -1.52 1.96
CA PRO A 89 -20.98 -1.20 2.38
C PRO A 89 -21.46 -2.11 3.54
N SER A 90 -22.48 -1.66 4.26
CA SER A 90 -23.31 -2.49 5.13
C SER A 90 -24.51 -3.07 4.36
N SER A 91 -25.14 -4.12 4.90
CA SER A 91 -26.41 -4.63 4.35
C SER A 91 -27.58 -3.66 4.58
N PHE A 92 -27.49 -2.73 5.52
CA PHE A 92 -28.56 -1.77 5.83
C PHE A 92 -28.05 -0.31 5.92
N PRO A 93 -28.90 0.70 5.63
CA PRO A 93 -28.48 2.10 5.50
C PRO A 93 -27.87 2.71 6.76
N GLU A 94 -28.35 2.35 7.95
CA GLU A 94 -27.87 2.87 9.23
C GLU A 94 -26.43 2.42 9.54
N GLY A 95 -26.04 1.25 9.01
CA GLY A 95 -24.66 0.76 9.08
C GLY A 95 -23.73 1.62 8.23
N ASP A 96 -24.16 1.98 7.01
CA ASP A 96 -23.41 2.91 6.15
C ASP A 96 -23.24 4.27 6.82
N GLU A 97 -24.29 4.81 7.45
CA GLU A 97 -24.23 6.09 8.17
C GLU A 97 -23.22 6.08 9.31
N HIS A 98 -23.18 4.96 10.04
CA HIS A 98 -22.21 4.79 11.12
C HIS A 98 -20.77 4.74 10.59
N ILE A 99 -20.53 4.00 9.49
CA ILE A 99 -19.23 3.95 8.83
C ILE A 99 -18.81 5.36 8.39
N ILE A 100 -19.67 6.08 7.65
CA ILE A 100 -19.39 7.44 7.19
C ILE A 100 -19.07 8.38 8.34
N LYS A 101 -19.86 8.33 9.43
CA LYS A 101 -19.60 9.12 10.63
C LYS A 101 -18.20 8.87 11.19
N ASN A 102 -17.82 7.60 11.35
CA ASN A 102 -16.52 7.24 11.91
C ASN A 102 -15.35 7.64 10.99
N LEU A 103 -15.53 7.52 9.67
CA LEU A 103 -14.53 7.99 8.69
C LEU A 103 -14.30 9.51 8.83
N LEU A 104 -15.38 10.29 8.92
CA LEU A 104 -15.30 11.74 9.11
C LEU A 104 -14.65 12.11 10.45
N GLU A 105 -15.01 11.40 11.54
CA GLU A 105 -14.42 11.63 12.86
C GLU A 105 -12.92 11.28 12.92
N MET A 106 -12.47 10.28 12.16
CA MET A 106 -11.05 9.95 11.98
C MET A 106 -10.33 10.89 11.02
N GLY A 107 -11.02 11.82 10.35
CA GLY A 107 -10.43 12.71 9.36
C GLY A 107 -10.01 12.02 8.06
N VAL A 108 -10.58 10.85 7.74
CA VAL A 108 -10.34 10.15 6.48
C VAL A 108 -10.91 10.96 5.33
N GLN A 109 -10.13 11.14 4.26
CA GLN A 109 -10.57 11.87 3.07
C GLN A 109 -10.55 11.02 1.80
N SER A 110 -9.71 9.98 1.77
CA SER A 110 -9.63 9.04 0.65
C SER A 110 -10.12 7.67 1.09
N VAL A 111 -10.91 7.04 0.24
CA VAL A 111 -11.37 5.67 0.46
C VAL A 111 -11.14 4.81 -0.77
N ARG A 112 -10.83 3.55 -0.54
CA ARG A 112 -10.79 2.53 -1.57
C ARG A 112 -11.93 1.56 -1.36
N VAL A 113 -12.68 1.27 -2.43
CA VAL A 113 -13.92 0.48 -2.37
C VAL A 113 -13.89 -0.58 -3.45
N ASP A 114 -14.09 -1.84 -3.08
CA ASP A 114 -14.19 -2.95 -4.04
C ASP A 114 -15.58 -3.01 -4.66
N TYR A 115 -15.65 -3.13 -5.99
CA TYR A 115 -16.89 -3.32 -6.74
C TYR A 115 -16.66 -4.31 -7.88
N GLY A 116 -17.19 -5.52 -7.72
CA GLY A 116 -17.14 -6.58 -8.72
C GLY A 116 -18.49 -7.19 -9.04
N TYR A 117 -18.48 -8.28 -9.82
CA TYR A 117 -19.69 -9.02 -10.20
C TYR A 117 -20.46 -9.61 -9.02
N GLU A 118 -19.76 -9.90 -7.93
CA GLU A 118 -20.30 -10.50 -6.71
C GLU A 118 -20.85 -9.45 -5.75
N SER A 119 -20.62 -8.17 -6.01
CA SER A 119 -21.15 -7.09 -5.18
C SER A 119 -22.67 -7.02 -5.28
N ASN A 120 -23.34 -6.90 -4.13
CA ASN A 120 -24.75 -6.55 -4.10
C ASN A 120 -24.91 -5.08 -4.55
N LYS A 121 -25.40 -4.89 -5.80
CA LYS A 121 -25.57 -3.57 -6.42
C LYS A 121 -26.34 -2.58 -5.55
N VAL A 122 -27.38 -3.01 -4.85
CA VAL A 122 -28.19 -2.11 -4.01
C VAL A 122 -27.37 -1.54 -2.86
N HIS A 123 -26.56 -2.38 -2.20
CA HIS A 123 -25.75 -1.96 -1.06
C HIS A 123 -24.56 -1.11 -1.48
N ILE A 124 -23.79 -1.57 -2.47
CA ILE A 124 -22.59 -0.84 -2.92
C ILE A 124 -22.95 0.52 -3.51
N GLU A 125 -23.99 0.62 -4.34
CA GLU A 125 -24.35 1.89 -4.97
C GLU A 125 -24.96 2.88 -3.96
N ARG A 126 -25.75 2.40 -2.99
CA ARG A 126 -26.22 3.22 -1.86
C ARG A 126 -25.05 3.79 -1.06
N PHE A 127 -24.05 2.96 -0.79
CA PHE A 127 -22.86 3.36 -0.04
C PHE A 127 -21.99 4.34 -0.84
N LEU A 128 -21.74 4.10 -2.12
CA LEU A 128 -21.03 5.03 -3.01
C LEU A 128 -21.71 6.40 -3.05
N ASN A 129 -23.04 6.45 -3.14
CA ASN A 129 -23.78 7.72 -3.12
C ASN A 129 -23.59 8.49 -1.80
N LYS A 130 -23.51 7.79 -0.66
CA LYS A 130 -23.20 8.40 0.65
C LYS A 130 -21.74 8.86 0.75
N LEU A 131 -20.79 8.15 0.13
CA LEU A 131 -19.40 8.61 0.03
C LEU A 131 -19.24 9.81 -0.90
N ILE A 132 -20.01 9.90 -1.98
CA ILE A 132 -20.01 11.06 -2.89
C ILE A 132 -20.63 12.28 -2.20
N ASN A 133 -21.66 12.09 -1.37
CA ASN A 133 -22.41 13.18 -0.71
C ASN A 133 -22.55 12.94 0.81
N PRO A 134 -21.45 13.00 1.59
CA PRO A 134 -21.50 12.82 3.03
C PRO A 134 -22.15 14.04 3.72
N PRO A 135 -22.74 13.86 4.92
CA PRO A 135 -23.44 14.93 5.63
C PRO A 135 -22.54 16.09 6.08
N SER A 136 -21.25 15.83 6.25
CA SER A 136 -20.24 16.85 6.57
C SER A 136 -19.00 16.59 5.70
N PRO A 137 -18.93 17.21 4.51
CA PRO A 137 -17.84 17.04 3.56
C PRO A 137 -16.43 17.11 4.18
N PRO A 138 -15.54 16.14 3.90
CA PRO A 138 -14.15 16.18 4.39
C PRO A 138 -13.29 17.25 3.67
N PHE A 139 -13.75 17.78 2.53
CA PHE A 139 -13.04 18.81 1.75
C PHE A 139 -13.61 20.21 1.96
N SER A 140 -12.83 21.08 2.60
CA SER A 140 -13.17 22.48 2.84
C SER A 140 -12.66 23.39 1.71
N LYS A 141 -13.29 23.34 0.52
CA LYS A 141 -13.40 24.39 -0.54
C LYS A 141 -13.55 23.77 -1.94
N GLY A 142 -14.78 23.83 -2.50
CA GLY A 142 -15.13 23.67 -3.93
C GLY A 142 -14.76 22.33 -4.60
N GLU A 143 -15.62 21.57 -5.26
CA GLU A 143 -17.05 21.63 -5.59
C GLU A 143 -17.54 20.19 -5.41
N LYS A 144 -18.66 19.98 -4.69
CA LYS A 144 -19.35 18.70 -4.39
C LYS A 144 -19.08 17.98 -3.06
N GLY A 145 -17.94 18.16 -2.39
CA GLY A 145 -17.81 17.81 -0.96
C GLY A 145 -17.87 16.30 -0.58
N GLY A 146 -17.49 15.39 -1.47
CA GLY A 146 -17.45 13.94 -1.21
C GLY A 146 -16.17 13.44 -0.53
N PHE A 147 -15.99 12.13 -0.44
CA PHE A 147 -14.68 11.49 -0.27
C PHE A 147 -13.96 11.39 -1.63
N ASP A 148 -12.63 11.30 -1.64
CA ASP A 148 -11.87 10.89 -2.84
C ASP A 148 -11.90 9.37 -2.94
N ILE A 149 -12.56 8.85 -3.97
CA ILE A 149 -12.84 7.42 -4.09
C ILE A 149 -11.91 6.82 -5.15
N LEU A 150 -11.12 5.82 -4.74
CA LEU A 150 -10.51 4.85 -5.64
C LEU A 150 -11.44 3.64 -5.75
N LEU A 151 -12.19 3.54 -6.84
CA LEU A 151 -13.12 2.44 -7.06
C LEU A 151 -12.39 1.26 -7.73
N HIS A 152 -12.24 0.17 -6.99
CA HIS A 152 -11.53 -1.02 -7.45
C HIS A 152 -12.50 -1.97 -8.16
N LEU A 153 -12.32 -2.12 -9.48
CA LEU A 153 -13.20 -2.88 -10.35
C LEU A 153 -12.62 -4.24 -10.69
N VAL A 154 -13.39 -5.29 -10.41
CA VAL A 154 -12.92 -6.69 -10.50
C VAL A 154 -13.96 -7.62 -11.12
N GLN A 155 -13.51 -8.57 -11.93
CA GLN A 155 -14.30 -9.71 -12.39
C GLN A 155 -14.35 -10.79 -11.32
N SER A 156 -15.13 -11.85 -11.54
CA SER A 156 -14.95 -13.09 -10.80
C SER A 156 -13.60 -13.73 -11.16
N LYS A 157 -13.03 -14.49 -10.22
CA LYS A 157 -11.78 -15.25 -10.41
C LYS A 157 -11.80 -16.11 -11.67
N GLU A 158 -12.91 -16.80 -11.93
CA GLU A 158 -13.05 -17.67 -13.10
C GLU A 158 -12.97 -16.87 -14.41
N GLU A 159 -13.66 -15.74 -14.50
CA GLU A 159 -13.71 -14.94 -15.72
C GLU A 159 -12.41 -14.14 -15.94
N ALA A 160 -11.75 -13.72 -14.86
CA ALA A 160 -10.44 -13.07 -14.93
C ALA A 160 -9.40 -13.92 -15.68
N GLY A 161 -9.40 -15.24 -15.50
CA GLY A 161 -8.51 -16.17 -16.21
C GLY A 161 -8.93 -16.56 -17.63
N ARG A 162 -10.01 -15.97 -18.16
CA ARG A 162 -10.63 -16.33 -19.44
C ARG A 162 -10.82 -15.12 -20.36
N MET A 163 -10.04 -14.06 -20.17
CA MET A 163 -10.13 -12.83 -20.95
C MET A 163 -9.72 -12.99 -22.42
N SER A 164 -9.08 -14.10 -22.80
CA SER A 164 -8.91 -14.48 -24.22
C SER A 164 -10.25 -14.77 -24.95
N GLU A 165 -11.34 -15.05 -24.22
CA GLU A 165 -12.65 -15.33 -24.79
C GLU A 165 -13.45 -14.05 -25.06
N LYS A 166 -13.94 -13.89 -26.31
CA LYS A 166 -14.67 -12.69 -26.75
C LYS A 166 -15.89 -12.37 -25.87
N GLY A 167 -16.67 -13.38 -25.49
CA GLY A 167 -17.85 -13.18 -24.65
C GLY A 167 -17.53 -12.64 -23.25
N ILE A 168 -16.39 -13.06 -22.69
CA ILE A 168 -15.91 -12.55 -21.39
C ILE A 168 -15.41 -11.11 -21.52
N GLN A 169 -14.68 -10.79 -22.60
CA GLN A 169 -14.28 -9.41 -22.90
C GLN A 169 -15.49 -8.47 -23.04
N ASP A 170 -16.53 -8.90 -23.75
CA ASP A 170 -17.73 -8.10 -23.97
C ASP A 170 -18.50 -7.89 -22.66
N LYS A 171 -18.58 -8.91 -21.80
CA LYS A 171 -19.17 -8.79 -20.46
C LYS A 171 -18.38 -7.80 -19.58
N TRP A 172 -17.06 -7.90 -19.58
CA TRP A 172 -16.20 -6.97 -18.84
C TRP A 172 -16.34 -5.53 -19.32
N ARG A 173 -16.32 -5.31 -20.64
CA ARG A 173 -16.55 -3.99 -21.23
C ARG A 173 -17.90 -3.43 -20.82
N LYS A 174 -18.96 -4.22 -20.91
CA LYS A 174 -20.31 -3.79 -20.53
C LYS A 174 -20.39 -3.40 -19.05
N PHE A 175 -19.73 -4.15 -18.17
CA PHE A 175 -19.65 -3.81 -16.75
C PHE A 175 -18.93 -2.47 -16.53
N LEU A 176 -17.75 -2.29 -17.12
CA LEU A 176 -17.00 -1.04 -17.04
C LEU A 176 -17.81 0.14 -17.57
N GLU A 177 -18.46 -0.02 -18.72
CA GLU A 177 -19.28 1.03 -19.32
C GLU A 177 -20.51 1.37 -18.45
N ASP A 178 -21.17 0.38 -17.87
CA ASP A 178 -22.28 0.60 -16.92
C ASP A 178 -21.82 1.45 -15.73
N ILE A 179 -20.74 1.04 -15.07
CA ILE A 179 -20.21 1.73 -13.89
C ILE A 179 -19.72 3.15 -14.23
N MET A 180 -18.84 3.28 -15.23
CA MET A 180 -18.25 4.58 -15.57
C MET A 180 -19.28 5.55 -16.17
N SER A 181 -20.32 5.07 -16.87
CA SER A 181 -21.40 5.95 -17.33
C SER A 181 -22.19 6.58 -16.19
N ARG A 182 -22.32 5.89 -15.06
CA ARG A 182 -23.11 6.32 -13.91
C ARG A 182 -22.31 7.16 -12.92
N PHE A 183 -21.03 6.84 -12.70
CA PHE A 183 -20.24 7.43 -11.63
C PHE A 183 -19.11 8.36 -12.10
N SER A 184 -18.79 8.45 -13.39
CA SER A 184 -17.66 9.27 -13.88
C SER A 184 -17.77 10.77 -13.61
N SER A 185 -18.96 11.29 -13.30
CA SER A 185 -19.16 12.69 -12.90
C SER A 185 -18.65 13.02 -11.51
N ASP A 186 -18.45 12.01 -10.66
CA ASP A 186 -18.16 12.16 -9.23
C ASP A 186 -16.96 11.30 -8.79
N ILE A 187 -16.79 10.11 -9.37
CA ILE A 187 -15.65 9.22 -9.16
C ILE A 187 -14.75 9.26 -10.40
N LYS A 188 -13.51 9.73 -10.20
CA LYS A 188 -12.52 9.86 -11.28
C LYS A 188 -11.45 8.78 -11.28
N ASN A 189 -11.26 8.04 -10.19
CA ASN A 189 -10.13 7.12 -10.03
C ASN A 189 -10.63 5.67 -9.95
N TYR A 190 -10.17 4.83 -10.88
CA TYR A 190 -10.57 3.42 -10.97
C TYR A 190 -9.34 2.53 -10.96
N GLU A 191 -9.23 1.63 -9.98
CA GLU A 191 -8.21 0.58 -9.97
C GLU A 191 -8.75 -0.66 -10.68
N ILE A 192 -7.97 -1.27 -11.57
CA ILE A 192 -8.47 -2.30 -12.49
C ILE A 192 -7.82 -3.66 -12.23
N GLY A 193 -8.67 -4.66 -11.96
CA GLY A 193 -8.26 -6.01 -11.64
C GLY A 193 -7.46 -6.08 -10.33
N SER A 194 -7.10 -7.28 -9.91
CA SER A 194 -6.45 -7.49 -8.62
C SER A 194 -5.33 -8.51 -8.71
N VAL A 195 -4.20 -8.23 -8.04
CA VAL A 195 -3.10 -9.16 -7.75
C VAL A 195 -2.73 -10.12 -8.91
N PRO A 196 -2.39 -9.61 -10.11
CA PRO A 196 -2.10 -10.46 -11.27
C PRO A 196 -0.85 -11.33 -11.09
N ASN A 197 0.01 -11.03 -10.10
CA ASN A 197 1.15 -11.85 -9.68
C ASN A 197 0.77 -13.00 -8.72
N ARG A 198 -0.51 -13.16 -8.39
CA ARG A 198 -1.07 -14.22 -7.54
C ARG A 198 -2.17 -14.96 -8.29
N LYS A 199 -1.80 -15.77 -9.28
CA LYS A 199 -2.76 -16.51 -10.14
C LYS A 199 -3.80 -17.30 -9.35
N GLU A 200 -3.39 -17.96 -8.27
CA GLU A 200 -4.32 -18.74 -7.44
C GLU A 200 -5.35 -17.88 -6.71
N TRP A 201 -5.13 -16.57 -6.57
CA TRP A 201 -6.09 -15.65 -5.95
C TRP A 201 -6.91 -14.95 -7.02
N SER A 202 -6.25 -14.31 -7.98
CA SER A 202 -6.93 -13.47 -8.98
C SER A 202 -7.51 -14.24 -10.16
N GLY A 203 -7.05 -15.46 -10.43
CA GLY A 203 -7.39 -16.23 -11.62
C GLY A 203 -6.67 -15.78 -12.90
N TYR A 204 -6.01 -14.61 -12.90
CA TYR A 204 -5.36 -14.07 -14.08
C TYR A 204 -4.17 -14.90 -14.55
N THR A 205 -4.05 -15.02 -15.88
CA THR A 205 -2.73 -15.04 -16.52
C THR A 205 -2.32 -13.60 -16.86
N ILE A 206 -1.03 -13.32 -17.04
CA ILE A 206 -0.59 -11.97 -17.42
C ILE A 206 -1.24 -11.50 -18.74
N PRO A 207 -1.31 -12.30 -19.82
CA PRO A 207 -2.04 -11.88 -21.03
C PRO A 207 -3.52 -11.56 -20.79
N ASP A 208 -4.19 -12.33 -19.92
CA ASP A 208 -5.59 -12.07 -19.58
C ASP A 208 -5.75 -10.76 -18.80
N TYR A 209 -4.84 -10.49 -17.85
CA TYR A 209 -4.79 -9.22 -17.12
C TYR A 209 -4.57 -8.02 -18.05
N ILE A 210 -3.60 -8.11 -18.95
CA ILE A 210 -3.30 -7.06 -19.94
C ILE A 210 -4.51 -6.83 -20.86
N THR A 211 -5.22 -7.89 -21.26
CA THR A 211 -6.45 -7.78 -22.05
C THR A 211 -7.56 -7.05 -21.28
N ALA A 212 -7.78 -7.40 -20.00
CA ALA A 212 -8.74 -6.71 -19.14
C ALA A 212 -8.40 -5.23 -18.95
N LEU A 213 -7.12 -4.92 -18.75
CA LEU A 213 -6.63 -3.56 -18.56
C LEU A 213 -6.74 -2.73 -19.85
N LYS A 214 -6.48 -3.32 -21.01
CA LYS A 214 -6.66 -2.67 -22.32
C LYS A 214 -8.11 -2.23 -22.53
N ILE A 215 -9.06 -3.15 -22.28
CA ILE A 215 -10.50 -2.86 -22.35
C ILE A 215 -10.86 -1.72 -21.39
N ALA A 216 -10.34 -1.76 -20.15
CA ALA A 216 -10.60 -0.72 -19.17
C ALA A 216 -10.05 0.65 -19.59
N SER A 217 -8.82 0.70 -20.13
CA SER A 217 -8.20 1.93 -20.63
C SER A 217 -9.01 2.57 -21.77
N GLU A 218 -9.49 1.76 -22.72
CA GLU A 218 -10.36 2.24 -23.81
C GLU A 218 -11.68 2.83 -23.29
N VAL A 219 -12.32 2.15 -22.34
CA VAL A 219 -13.57 2.64 -21.72
C VAL A 219 -13.31 3.89 -20.88
N ALA A 220 -12.19 3.95 -20.16
CA ALA A 220 -11.83 5.09 -19.33
C ALA A 220 -11.61 6.37 -20.16
N ILE A 221 -11.03 6.27 -21.36
CA ILE A 221 -10.88 7.40 -22.29
C ILE A 221 -12.26 7.97 -22.67
N LYS A 222 -13.23 7.10 -22.98
CA LYS A 222 -14.60 7.51 -23.34
C LYS A 222 -15.28 8.34 -22.24
N TYR A 223 -15.08 7.96 -20.97
CA TYR A 223 -15.70 8.63 -19.82
C TYR A 223 -14.78 9.65 -19.11
N GLN A 224 -13.57 9.88 -19.63
CA GLN A 224 -12.59 10.82 -19.09
C GLN A 224 -12.32 10.57 -17.59
N VAL A 225 -11.97 9.32 -17.28
CA VAL A 225 -11.60 8.86 -15.95
C VAL A 225 -10.19 8.27 -15.94
N ASN A 226 -9.61 8.13 -14.76
CA ASN A 226 -8.26 7.67 -14.53
C ASN A 226 -8.25 6.17 -14.23
N VAL A 227 -7.30 5.45 -14.84
CA VAL A 227 -7.02 4.03 -14.59
C VAL A 227 -5.76 3.90 -13.75
N PHE A 228 -5.88 3.11 -12.68
CA PHE A 228 -4.80 2.72 -11.79
C PHE A 228 -4.56 1.22 -11.89
N ALA A 229 -3.30 0.82 -11.95
CA ALA A 229 -2.88 -0.55 -12.17
C ALA A 229 -1.43 -0.73 -11.69
N PRO A 230 -0.95 -1.96 -11.42
CA PRO A 230 -1.64 -3.22 -11.66
C PRO A 230 -2.12 -3.95 -10.41
N ASN A 231 -2.08 -3.31 -9.25
CA ASN A 231 -2.42 -3.91 -7.97
C ASN A 231 -1.54 -5.13 -7.66
N ILE A 232 -0.21 -5.02 -7.80
CA ILE A 232 0.74 -6.10 -7.45
C ILE A 232 0.60 -6.43 -5.97
N GLN A 233 0.63 -7.72 -5.63
CA GLN A 233 0.71 -8.17 -4.24
C GLN A 233 2.15 -8.21 -3.74
N ASP A 234 2.42 -7.60 -2.57
CA ASP A 234 3.74 -7.50 -1.95
C ASP A 234 4.77 -6.75 -2.80
N PHE A 235 5.95 -6.50 -2.22
CA PHE A 235 7.06 -5.92 -2.97
C PHE A 235 7.66 -6.93 -3.97
N GLU A 236 7.10 -6.99 -5.18
CA GLU A 236 7.58 -7.82 -6.29
C GLU A 236 7.87 -7.00 -7.55
N PRO A 237 8.94 -6.17 -7.54
CA PRO A 237 9.22 -5.21 -8.60
C PRO A 237 9.41 -5.83 -9.99
N PHE A 238 9.82 -7.10 -10.07
CA PHE A 238 9.97 -7.78 -11.36
C PHE A 238 8.63 -7.99 -12.08
N TRP A 239 7.55 -8.27 -11.33
CA TRP A 239 6.20 -8.34 -11.89
C TRP A 239 5.69 -6.97 -12.31
N GLN A 240 5.95 -5.95 -11.49
CA GLN A 240 5.60 -4.57 -11.78
C GLN A 240 6.20 -4.11 -13.12
N VAL A 241 7.53 -4.28 -13.29
CA VAL A 241 8.24 -3.94 -14.52
C VAL A 241 7.73 -4.77 -15.70
N ALA A 242 7.49 -6.07 -15.51
CA ALA A 242 7.00 -6.93 -16.57
C ALA A 242 5.63 -6.47 -17.10
N ILE A 243 4.70 -6.12 -16.21
CA ILE A 243 3.40 -5.59 -16.58
C ILE A 243 3.52 -4.21 -17.23
N PHE A 244 4.43 -3.35 -16.76
CA PHE A 244 4.66 -2.04 -17.36
C PHE A 244 5.23 -2.10 -18.78
N GLU A 245 6.13 -3.04 -19.07
CA GLU A 245 6.56 -3.29 -20.47
C GLU A 245 5.38 -3.74 -21.32
N ALA A 246 4.55 -4.67 -20.83
CA ALA A 246 3.37 -5.12 -21.58
C ALA A 246 2.33 -3.99 -21.81
N ILE A 247 2.11 -3.13 -20.81
CA ILE A 247 1.25 -1.92 -20.93
C ILE A 247 1.78 -1.00 -22.02
N LYS A 248 3.08 -0.75 -22.02
CA LYS A 248 3.74 0.11 -23.02
C LYS A 248 3.67 -0.50 -24.42
N ASP A 249 3.94 -1.79 -24.57
CA ASP A 249 3.91 -2.50 -25.85
C ASP A 249 2.50 -2.53 -26.45
N GLU A 250 1.46 -2.66 -25.61
CA GLU A 250 0.06 -2.67 -26.02
C GLU A 250 -0.56 -1.26 -26.15
N GLY A 251 0.21 -0.20 -25.87
CA GLY A 251 -0.25 1.19 -25.93
C GLY A 251 -1.36 1.51 -24.93
N ILE A 252 -1.38 0.82 -23.78
CA ILE A 252 -2.37 0.99 -22.73
C ILE A 252 -2.04 2.26 -21.92
N ASN A 253 -3.03 3.12 -21.75
CA ASN A 253 -2.89 4.36 -20.98
C ASN A 253 -3.38 4.16 -19.54
N ILE A 254 -2.47 4.34 -18.57
CA ILE A 254 -2.77 4.35 -17.13
C ILE A 254 -2.27 5.66 -16.51
N GLN A 255 -2.94 6.12 -15.45
CA GLN A 255 -2.64 7.38 -14.78
C GLN A 255 -1.83 7.19 -13.50
N GLY A 256 -1.88 6.01 -12.90
CA GLY A 256 -1.12 5.72 -11.68
C GLY A 256 -0.77 4.25 -11.53
N SER A 257 0.33 4.03 -10.83
CA SER A 257 0.83 2.74 -10.39
C SER A 257 0.20 2.35 -9.07
N THR A 258 -0.21 1.09 -8.90
CA THR A 258 -0.71 0.57 -7.63
C THR A 258 -0.03 -0.73 -7.20
N ASP A 259 0.22 -0.85 -5.90
CA ASP A 259 0.80 -2.02 -5.24
C ASP A 259 0.17 -2.22 -3.86
N ASN A 260 -0.11 -3.46 -3.49
CA ASN A 260 -0.45 -3.83 -2.14
C ASN A 260 0.85 -3.96 -1.33
N LEU A 261 1.40 -2.82 -0.91
CA LEU A 261 2.75 -2.75 -0.34
C LEU A 261 2.80 -3.23 1.10
N PHE A 262 2.84 -4.55 1.26
CA PHE A 262 3.04 -5.23 2.54
C PHE A 262 4.51 -5.20 2.98
N VAL A 263 4.71 -4.95 4.27
CA VAL A 263 6.02 -5.05 4.95
C VAL A 263 5.89 -5.77 6.30
N ASP A 264 4.75 -6.40 6.55
CA ASP A 264 4.44 -7.15 7.78
C ASP A 264 5.42 -8.30 8.04
N ARG A 265 5.94 -8.92 6.98
CA ARG A 265 7.02 -9.94 7.05
C ARG A 265 8.37 -9.41 7.53
N ALA A 266 8.56 -8.09 7.58
CA ALA A 266 9.72 -7.48 8.24
C ALA A 266 9.49 -7.30 9.75
N ILE A 267 8.36 -7.76 10.30
CA ILE A 267 7.90 -7.55 11.68
C ILE A 267 7.45 -6.12 11.92
N GLN A 268 8.36 -5.14 11.78
CA GLN A 268 8.10 -3.72 12.02
C GLN A 268 8.28 -2.91 10.73
N PRO A 269 7.56 -1.78 10.55
CA PRO A 269 7.66 -0.94 9.36
C PRO A 269 9.09 -0.47 9.00
N GLU A 270 9.95 -0.28 10.01
CA GLU A 270 11.30 0.26 9.89
C GLU A 270 12.37 -0.79 9.56
N PHE A 271 12.04 -2.07 9.72
CA PHE A 271 13.02 -3.14 9.63
C PHE A 271 13.38 -3.43 8.17
N TYR A 272 14.65 -3.79 7.95
CA TYR A 272 15.07 -4.31 6.66
C TYR A 272 14.48 -5.69 6.43
N ASP A 273 13.77 -5.83 5.32
CA ASP A 273 13.10 -7.07 4.95
C ASP A 273 14.11 -8.10 4.46
N GLU A 274 14.30 -9.15 5.27
CA GLU A 274 15.17 -10.27 4.94
C GLU A 274 14.62 -11.17 3.83
N HIS A 275 13.34 -11.05 3.44
CA HIS A 275 12.73 -11.86 2.41
C HIS A 275 13.06 -11.38 0.99
N VAL A 276 13.59 -10.16 0.84
CA VAL A 276 13.92 -9.62 -0.50
C VAL A 276 15.15 -10.31 -1.09
N LEU A 277 16.25 -10.40 -0.33
CA LEU A 277 17.52 -11.02 -0.79
C LEU A 277 18.18 -11.94 0.25
N GLY A 278 17.45 -12.31 1.30
CA GLY A 278 17.92 -13.17 2.37
C GLY A 278 18.59 -12.42 3.53
N ARG A 279 18.53 -13.03 4.73
CA ARG A 279 19.05 -12.48 5.99
C ARG A 279 20.50 -12.01 5.94
N ARG A 280 21.37 -12.67 5.17
CA ARG A 280 22.79 -12.30 5.04
C ARG A 280 23.01 -11.01 4.25
N LEU A 281 22.07 -10.65 3.38
CA LEU A 281 22.19 -9.48 2.50
C LEU A 281 21.26 -8.33 2.91
N LYS A 282 20.35 -8.53 3.88
CA LYS A 282 19.36 -7.52 4.28
C LYS A 282 19.98 -6.15 4.62
N ASN A 283 21.09 -6.13 5.37
CA ASN A 283 21.79 -4.89 5.75
C ASN A 283 22.55 -4.24 4.60
N LEU A 284 22.90 -5.00 3.55
CA LEU A 284 23.54 -4.46 2.35
C LEU A 284 22.52 -3.80 1.43
N VAL A 285 21.35 -4.41 1.28
CA VAL A 285 20.31 -3.99 0.34
C VAL A 285 19.40 -2.92 0.98
N LYS A 286 19.23 -2.98 2.30
CA LYS A 286 18.50 -1.99 3.12
C LYS A 286 17.05 -1.77 2.69
N MET A 287 16.37 -2.83 2.26
CA MET A 287 14.97 -2.75 1.80
C MET A 287 14.01 -2.73 2.99
N ASP A 288 13.76 -1.54 3.53
CA ASP A 288 12.63 -1.24 4.42
C ASP A 288 11.44 -0.69 3.61
N LEU A 289 10.36 -0.28 4.29
CA LEU A 289 9.19 0.35 3.67
C LEU A 289 9.55 1.52 2.75
N LEU A 290 10.45 2.39 3.22
CA LEU A 290 10.83 3.60 2.51
C LEU A 290 11.57 3.26 1.20
N ASN A 291 12.59 2.40 1.29
CA ASN A 291 13.36 2.01 0.12
C ASN A 291 12.53 1.17 -0.88
N LYS A 292 11.59 0.36 -0.40
CA LYS A 292 10.62 -0.31 -1.29
C LYS A 292 9.76 0.70 -2.05
N SER A 293 9.17 1.67 -1.34
CA SER A 293 8.34 2.72 -1.95
C SER A 293 9.14 3.54 -2.97
N LYS A 294 10.36 3.98 -2.60
CA LYS A 294 11.28 4.71 -3.47
C LYS A 294 11.65 3.92 -4.73
N PHE A 295 11.86 2.62 -4.62
CA PHE A 295 12.17 1.78 -5.77
C PHE A 295 10.97 1.65 -6.72
N LEU A 296 9.76 1.45 -6.20
CA LEU A 296 8.54 1.38 -7.01
C LEU A 296 8.22 2.72 -7.69
N ASP A 297 8.48 3.84 -7.03
CA ASP A 297 8.38 5.18 -7.60
C ASP A 297 9.35 5.37 -8.77
N VAL A 298 10.64 5.02 -8.60
CA VAL A 298 11.64 5.04 -9.69
C VAL A 298 11.20 4.18 -10.87
N VAL A 299 10.67 2.99 -10.61
CA VAL A 299 10.13 2.13 -11.67
C VAL A 299 8.96 2.82 -12.37
N SER A 300 8.03 3.42 -11.63
CA SER A 300 6.86 4.11 -12.19
C SER A 300 7.27 5.29 -13.09
N GLU A 301 8.19 6.15 -12.63
CA GLU A 301 8.70 7.29 -13.39
C GLU A 301 9.32 6.88 -14.73
N LYS A 302 9.98 5.72 -14.79
CA LYS A 302 10.59 5.19 -16.03
C LYS A 302 9.59 4.87 -17.13
N TYR A 303 8.34 4.59 -16.76
CA TYR A 303 7.24 4.38 -17.69
C TYR A 303 6.36 5.63 -17.83
N GLY A 304 6.83 6.79 -17.33
CA GLY A 304 6.11 8.06 -17.41
C GLY A 304 4.92 8.17 -16.46
N ILE A 305 4.81 7.26 -15.48
CA ILE A 305 3.74 7.22 -14.49
C ILE A 305 4.20 8.05 -13.29
N LYS A 306 3.41 9.08 -12.94
CA LYS A 306 3.78 10.07 -11.92
C LYS A 306 3.14 9.83 -10.55
N THR A 307 2.18 8.91 -10.50
CA THR A 307 1.43 8.64 -9.27
C THR A 307 1.67 7.20 -8.87
N PHE A 308 2.07 6.98 -7.62
CA PHE A 308 2.20 5.67 -7.00
C PHE A 308 1.33 5.58 -5.75
N ILE A 309 0.49 4.55 -5.69
CA ILE A 309 -0.45 4.33 -4.61
C ILE A 309 -0.15 2.97 -3.97
N SER A 310 0.01 2.95 -2.64
CA SER A 310 -0.14 1.72 -1.87
C SER A 310 -1.64 1.48 -1.66
N SER A 311 -2.24 0.61 -2.49
CA SER A 311 -3.70 0.43 -2.51
C SER A 311 -4.21 -0.53 -1.44
N PHE A 312 -3.33 -1.32 -0.83
CA PHE A 312 -3.68 -2.13 0.33
C PHE A 312 -2.44 -2.47 1.16
N THR A 313 -2.50 -2.26 2.47
CA THR A 313 -1.46 -2.71 3.41
C THR A 313 -2.03 -2.83 4.81
N GLN A 314 -1.52 -3.76 5.61
CA GLN A 314 -1.97 -3.99 6.99
C GLN A 314 -1.02 -4.93 7.74
N TRP A 315 -1.21 -4.99 9.06
CA TRP A 315 -0.69 -6.07 9.90
C TRP A 315 -1.83 -6.93 10.43
N ASN A 316 -1.54 -8.21 10.60
CA ASN A 316 -2.48 -9.16 11.18
C ASN A 316 -2.21 -9.35 12.68
N LEU A 317 -3.28 -9.27 13.47
CA LEU A 317 -3.31 -9.63 14.89
C LEU A 317 -3.24 -11.15 15.06
N ASP A 318 -2.61 -11.57 16.15
CA ASP A 318 -2.56 -12.93 16.65
C ASP A 318 -3.83 -13.21 17.45
N VAL A 319 -4.88 -13.54 16.70
CA VAL A 319 -6.16 -13.92 17.27
C VAL A 319 -6.26 -15.46 17.33
N PRO A 320 -6.73 -16.06 18.44
CA PRO A 320 -6.92 -17.51 18.53
C PRO A 320 -8.00 -17.95 17.55
N ALA A 321 -7.61 -18.46 16.39
CA ALA A 321 -8.50 -19.08 15.41
C ALA A 321 -8.03 -20.53 15.18
N PRO A 322 -8.89 -21.55 15.37
CA PRO A 322 -8.43 -22.93 15.49
C PRO A 322 -7.70 -23.57 14.29
N PHE A 323 -7.59 -22.95 13.11
CA PHE A 323 -7.05 -23.66 11.92
C PHE A 323 -6.05 -22.96 10.99
N TYR A 324 -5.50 -21.78 11.31
CA TYR A 324 -4.44 -21.20 10.47
C TYR A 324 -3.09 -21.16 11.17
N ASN A 325 -2.27 -22.16 10.84
CA ASN A 325 -0.86 -22.27 11.24
C ASN A 325 0.07 -21.66 10.16
N SER A 326 -0.32 -20.53 9.56
CA SER A 326 0.52 -19.81 8.59
C SER A 326 1.43 -18.78 9.30
N SER A 327 2.71 -19.16 9.35
CA SER A 327 3.95 -18.36 9.40
C SER A 327 4.12 -17.25 10.46
N LYS A 328 4.68 -17.69 11.60
CA LYS A 328 5.76 -17.12 12.44
C LYS A 328 5.72 -15.71 13.04
N GLU A 329 5.07 -14.69 12.48
CA GLU A 329 5.13 -13.32 13.07
C GLU A 329 3.77 -12.60 12.93
N ARG A 330 2.84 -12.88 13.85
CA ARG A 330 1.59 -12.12 14.03
C ARG A 330 1.73 -11.18 15.23
N LEU A 331 1.01 -10.07 15.19
CA LEU A 331 1.01 -9.11 16.30
C LEU A 331 0.22 -9.65 17.48
N THR A 332 0.86 -9.82 18.63
CA THR A 332 0.20 -10.42 19.79
C THR A 332 -0.89 -9.54 20.41
N ASN A 333 -0.94 -8.25 20.09
CA ASN A 333 -1.89 -7.31 20.70
C ASN A 333 -2.26 -6.14 19.78
N VAL A 334 -3.37 -5.49 20.14
CA VAL A 334 -3.99 -4.38 19.38
C VAL A 334 -3.25 -3.05 19.48
N ASP A 335 -2.35 -2.88 20.46
CA ASP A 335 -1.54 -1.67 20.62
C ASP A 335 -0.37 -1.66 19.64
N ASP A 336 0.32 -2.78 19.43
CA ASP A 336 1.37 -2.88 18.41
C ASP A 336 0.78 -2.64 17.00
N TYR A 337 -0.46 -3.07 16.75
CA TYR A 337 -1.15 -2.82 15.49
C TYR A 337 -1.41 -1.33 15.27
N ALA A 338 -1.87 -0.62 16.30
CA ALA A 338 -2.10 0.82 16.25
C ALA A 338 -0.79 1.61 16.09
N ASP A 339 0.28 1.16 16.75
CA ASP A 339 1.62 1.71 16.56
C ASP A 339 2.10 1.55 15.11
N TYR A 340 2.04 0.34 14.56
CA TYR A 340 2.56 0.07 13.23
C TYR A 340 1.75 0.77 12.14
N LEU A 341 0.44 0.93 12.32
CA LEU A 341 -0.39 1.78 11.48
C LEU A 341 0.20 3.18 11.38
N VAL A 342 0.40 3.85 12.52
CA VAL A 342 0.90 5.23 12.52
C VAL A 342 2.32 5.31 11.97
N ARG A 343 3.20 4.39 12.38
CA ARG A 343 4.60 4.38 11.93
C ARG A 343 4.72 4.13 10.42
N TYR A 344 3.91 3.23 9.85
CA TYR A 344 3.85 3.01 8.40
C TYR A 344 3.50 4.31 7.68
N TYR A 345 2.39 4.95 8.07
CA TYR A 345 1.95 6.18 7.44
C TYR A 345 2.96 7.31 7.58
N VAL A 346 3.58 7.48 8.75
CA VAL A 346 4.58 8.53 8.97
C VAL A 346 5.83 8.30 8.12
N LEU A 347 6.31 7.06 8.00
CA LEU A 347 7.47 6.73 7.17
C LEU A 347 7.17 6.97 5.68
N SER A 348 6.02 6.49 5.19
CA SER A 348 5.61 6.72 3.81
C SER A 348 5.40 8.21 3.51
N ALA A 349 4.75 8.94 4.43
CA ALA A 349 4.52 10.37 4.31
C ALA A 349 5.80 11.20 4.40
N ALA A 350 6.78 10.80 5.23
CA ALA A 350 8.07 11.48 5.30
C ALA A 350 8.91 11.22 4.04
N GLY A 351 8.82 10.02 3.47
CA GLY A 351 9.57 9.64 2.27
C GLY A 351 9.18 10.42 1.02
N GLY A 352 7.88 10.67 0.84
CA GLY A 352 7.35 11.41 -0.32
C GLY A 352 7.36 10.63 -1.63
N TYR A 353 7.44 9.30 -1.57
CA TYR A 353 7.47 8.41 -2.75
C TYR A 353 6.14 7.72 -3.04
N THR A 354 5.15 7.93 -2.20
CA THR A 354 3.81 7.37 -2.35
C THR A 354 2.82 8.53 -2.27
N ASP A 355 1.86 8.61 -3.18
CA ASP A 355 0.84 9.66 -3.19
C ASP A 355 -0.32 9.37 -2.24
N ARG A 356 -0.63 8.08 -2.05
CA ARG A 356 -1.68 7.61 -1.14
C ARG A 356 -1.34 6.26 -0.56
N VAL A 357 -1.72 6.07 0.69
CA VAL A 357 -1.67 4.78 1.37
C VAL A 357 -3.08 4.44 1.85
N TYR A 358 -3.62 3.33 1.36
CA TYR A 358 -4.87 2.78 1.85
C TYR A 358 -4.56 1.64 2.81
N TRP A 359 -4.74 1.91 4.10
CA TRP A 359 -4.69 0.87 5.12
C TRP A 359 -5.81 -0.14 4.89
N GLY A 360 -5.65 -1.35 5.43
CA GLY A 360 -6.60 -2.45 5.33
C GLY A 360 -8.03 -2.10 5.75
N HIS A 361 -8.88 -3.10 5.84
CA HIS A 361 -10.32 -2.86 5.95
C HIS A 361 -10.69 -2.02 7.20
N TYR A 362 -11.68 -1.13 7.07
CA TYR A 362 -12.24 -0.38 8.19
C TYR A 362 -12.64 -1.30 9.35
N ALA A 363 -13.26 -2.44 9.06
CA ALA A 363 -13.54 -3.47 10.05
C ALA A 363 -13.08 -4.84 9.58
N SER A 364 -12.44 -5.61 10.47
CA SER A 364 -12.11 -7.02 10.27
C SER A 364 -11.58 -7.64 11.56
N TYR A 365 -11.92 -8.90 11.79
CA TYR A 365 -11.52 -9.65 12.98
C TYR A 365 -10.00 -9.74 13.18
N LYS A 366 -9.14 -9.89 12.16
CA LYS A 366 -7.67 -9.99 12.39
C LYS A 366 -6.95 -8.66 12.18
N GLU A 367 -7.54 -7.69 11.49
CA GLU A 367 -6.72 -6.65 10.86
C GLU A 367 -7.41 -5.32 10.61
N GLY A 368 -8.68 -5.13 11.04
CA GLY A 368 -9.38 -3.86 10.86
C GLY A 368 -9.16 -2.84 11.97
N ILE A 369 -9.51 -1.57 11.70
CA ILE A 369 -9.58 -0.51 12.73
C ILE A 369 -10.66 -0.83 13.77
N PHE A 370 -11.75 -1.44 13.31
CA PHE A 370 -12.80 -2.01 14.12
C PHE A 370 -12.74 -3.54 14.09
N ASP A 371 -13.09 -4.17 15.20
CA ASP A 371 -13.33 -5.59 15.30
C ASP A 371 -14.81 -5.87 15.00
N ASP A 372 -15.08 -6.55 13.88
CA ASP A 372 -16.43 -6.95 13.52
C ASP A 372 -16.90 -8.22 14.25
N ASN A 373 -16.04 -8.84 15.07
CA ASN A 373 -16.24 -10.15 15.71
C ASN A 373 -16.66 -11.26 14.73
N ASN A 374 -16.52 -11.02 13.42
CA ASN A 374 -16.87 -12.00 12.40
C ASN A 374 -15.64 -12.86 12.13
N ASN A 375 -15.55 -13.99 12.84
CA ASN A 375 -14.42 -14.89 12.70
C ASN A 375 -14.36 -15.45 11.26
N PRO A 376 -13.24 -15.30 10.53
CA PRO A 376 -13.05 -15.82 9.18
C PRO A 376 -13.10 -17.36 9.07
N GLU A 377 -13.39 -18.12 10.12
CA GLU A 377 -13.83 -19.52 9.98
C GLU A 377 -15.17 -19.67 9.23
N LYS A 378 -15.89 -18.57 9.00
CA LYS A 378 -17.09 -18.50 8.16
C LYS A 378 -16.86 -17.80 6.81
N GLU A 379 -15.63 -17.37 6.51
CA GLU A 379 -15.23 -16.73 5.25
C GLU A 379 -14.09 -17.56 4.64
N ASP A 380 -14.34 -18.25 3.52
CA ASP A 380 -13.37 -19.12 2.87
C ASP A 380 -12.05 -18.41 2.55
N ALA A 381 -11.00 -18.71 3.34
CA ALA A 381 -9.58 -18.65 2.98
C ALA A 381 -9.02 -17.29 2.46
N PRO A 382 -7.69 -17.10 2.36
CA PRO A 382 -7.04 -15.80 2.14
C PRO A 382 -7.11 -15.33 0.67
N GLU A 383 -8.12 -15.79 -0.06
CA GLU A 383 -8.22 -15.63 -1.50
C GLU A 383 -8.91 -14.31 -1.80
N VAL A 384 -8.06 -13.31 -2.07
CA VAL A 384 -8.42 -11.97 -2.54
C VAL A 384 -8.97 -11.07 -1.42
N HIS A 385 -8.28 -9.95 -1.18
CA HIS A 385 -8.64 -8.91 -0.21
C HIS A 385 -9.91 -8.12 -0.59
N HIS A 386 -10.83 -8.70 -1.37
CA HIS A 386 -12.07 -8.02 -1.73
C HIS A 386 -13.02 -8.09 -0.55
N LYS A 387 -13.40 -6.92 -0.02
CA LYS A 387 -14.47 -6.84 0.97
C LYS A 387 -15.66 -6.14 0.35
N PHE A 388 -16.54 -6.91 -0.26
CA PHE A 388 -17.74 -6.36 -0.93
C PHE A 388 -18.84 -5.94 0.05
N ILE A 389 -18.81 -6.41 1.30
CA ILE A 389 -19.79 -6.05 2.33
C ILE A 389 -19.22 -6.32 3.74
N TYR A 390 -19.59 -5.50 4.72
CA TYR A 390 -19.41 -5.83 6.14
C TYR A 390 -20.54 -6.75 6.61
N GLN A 391 -20.16 -7.89 7.18
CA GLN A 391 -21.08 -8.79 7.85
C GLN A 391 -21.48 -8.24 9.22
N GLY A 392 -22.74 -8.46 9.62
CA GLY A 392 -23.25 -7.97 10.90
C GLY A 392 -23.57 -6.47 10.89
N ASP A 393 -23.62 -5.88 12.10
CA ASP A 393 -24.02 -4.48 12.29
C ASP A 393 -22.81 -3.58 12.64
N PRO A 394 -22.40 -2.68 11.74
CA PRO A 394 -21.25 -1.79 11.99
C PRO A 394 -21.36 -0.93 13.24
N ARG A 395 -22.57 -0.68 13.76
CA ARG A 395 -22.80 0.14 14.96
C ARG A 395 -22.37 -0.54 16.25
N ILE A 396 -22.21 -1.86 16.23
CA ILE A 396 -21.78 -2.66 17.39
C ILE A 396 -20.37 -3.21 17.24
N PHE A 397 -19.67 -2.88 16.15
CA PHE A 397 -18.27 -3.27 15.99
C PHE A 397 -17.42 -2.64 17.08
N LYS A 398 -16.48 -3.41 17.62
CA LYS A 398 -15.67 -2.98 18.75
C LYS A 398 -14.51 -2.12 18.24
N THR A 399 -14.43 -0.89 18.72
CA THR A 399 -13.31 0.02 18.44
C THR A 399 -11.99 -0.54 18.98
N ARG A 400 -10.91 -0.44 18.20
CA ARG A 400 -9.53 -0.74 18.62
C ARG A 400 -8.74 0.55 18.85
N PRO A 401 -7.59 0.52 19.55
CA PRO A 401 -6.72 1.69 19.71
C PRO A 401 -6.36 2.38 18.39
N ALA A 402 -6.29 1.61 17.30
CA ALA A 402 -6.05 2.10 15.96
C ALA A 402 -7.01 3.23 15.52
N TYR A 403 -8.25 3.26 16.00
CA TYR A 403 -9.19 4.35 15.68
C TYR A 403 -8.69 5.70 16.21
N ASN A 404 -8.29 5.76 17.48
CA ASN A 404 -7.76 6.98 18.09
C ASN A 404 -6.39 7.34 17.52
N ALA A 405 -5.57 6.33 17.23
CA ALA A 405 -4.28 6.51 16.57
C ALA A 405 -4.43 7.16 15.19
N TYR A 406 -5.35 6.64 14.36
CA TYR A 406 -5.64 7.18 13.02
C TYR A 406 -6.13 8.63 13.12
N LYS A 407 -7.11 8.88 14.00
CA LYS A 407 -7.70 10.21 14.24
C LYS A 407 -6.65 11.25 14.68
N THR A 408 -5.77 10.86 15.58
CA THR A 408 -4.71 11.75 16.10
C THR A 408 -3.70 12.05 14.99
N MET A 409 -3.26 11.02 14.28
CA MET A 409 -2.33 11.13 13.16
C MET A 409 -2.85 12.07 12.06
N THR A 410 -4.08 11.87 11.57
CA THR A 410 -4.66 12.71 10.53
C THR A 410 -4.87 14.15 11.01
N GLY A 411 -5.25 14.35 12.28
CA GLY A 411 -5.39 15.67 12.88
C GLY A 411 -4.11 16.50 12.79
N PHE A 412 -2.96 15.90 13.07
CA PHE A 412 -1.66 16.57 13.00
C PHE A 412 -1.08 16.64 11.58
N LEU A 413 -1.18 15.57 10.80
CA LEU A 413 -0.38 15.41 9.58
C LEU A 413 -1.13 15.71 8.27
N SER A 414 -2.47 15.72 8.27
CA SER A 414 -3.23 16.09 7.05
C SER A 414 -2.98 17.55 6.68
N ASN A 415 -2.67 17.80 5.41
CA ASN A 415 -2.28 19.11 4.87
C ASN A 415 -1.02 19.72 5.53
N SER A 416 -0.17 18.89 6.12
CA SER A 416 1.13 19.31 6.61
C SER A 416 2.18 19.32 5.49
N ARG A 417 3.36 19.84 5.80
CA ARG A 417 4.56 19.76 4.97
C ARG A 417 5.62 18.99 5.73
N PHE A 418 6.14 17.91 5.17
CA PHE A 418 7.31 17.25 5.73
C PHE A 418 8.54 18.15 5.48
N ILE A 419 9.34 18.37 6.54
CA ILE A 419 10.50 19.27 6.51
C ILE A 419 11.80 18.47 6.47
N LYS A 420 12.03 17.58 7.44
CA LYS A 420 13.27 16.82 7.56
C LYS A 420 13.20 15.65 8.53
N ASN A 421 14.12 14.71 8.35
CA ASN A 421 14.41 13.63 9.28
C ASN A 421 15.46 14.10 10.31
N LEU A 422 15.20 13.86 11.60
CA LEU A 422 16.08 14.19 12.75
C LEU A 422 16.58 12.94 13.49
N SER A 423 16.29 11.74 12.97
CA SER A 423 16.61 10.45 13.59
C SER A 423 18.11 10.28 13.86
N ASP A 424 18.95 10.69 12.91
CA ASP A 424 20.42 10.57 12.99
C ASP A 424 21.07 11.33 14.15
N ILE A 425 20.39 12.34 14.70
CA ILE A 425 20.90 13.09 15.88
C ILE A 425 20.97 12.18 17.11
N TYR A 426 20.15 11.13 17.17
CA TYR A 426 19.94 10.31 18.37
C TYR A 426 20.32 8.84 18.21
N HIS A 427 20.76 8.41 17.02
CA HIS A 427 21.31 7.06 16.80
C HIS A 427 22.69 6.93 17.48
N LEU A 428 22.81 5.99 18.42
CA LEU A 428 24.04 5.77 19.21
C LEU A 428 25.06 4.82 18.54
N SER A 429 24.67 4.14 17.45
CA SER A 429 25.50 3.15 16.76
C SER A 429 25.51 3.44 15.25
N PRO A 430 26.59 3.09 14.52
CA PRO A 430 26.58 3.10 13.07
C PRO A 430 25.38 2.29 12.55
N PRO A 431 24.69 2.72 11.47
CA PRO A 431 23.45 2.12 11.01
C PRO A 431 23.51 0.62 10.63
N ASP A 432 24.67 -0.02 10.70
CA ASP A 432 24.95 -1.31 10.11
C ASP A 432 24.93 -2.51 11.07
N GLU A 433 24.86 -2.33 12.41
CA GLU A 433 24.90 -3.48 13.35
C GLU A 433 23.66 -3.72 14.23
N ASP A 434 22.84 -2.71 14.60
CA ASP A 434 21.70 -2.93 15.53
C ASP A 434 20.51 -1.94 15.38
N ARG A 435 20.24 -1.40 14.17
CA ARG A 435 19.07 -0.51 13.92
C ARG A 435 17.74 -1.14 14.40
N ASP A 436 17.63 -2.46 14.27
CA ASP A 436 16.47 -3.26 14.64
C ASP A 436 16.18 -3.25 16.17
N LYS A 437 17.10 -2.77 17.02
CA LYS A 437 16.95 -2.76 18.50
C LYS A 437 17.04 -1.39 19.14
N GLU A 438 17.75 -0.43 18.54
CA GLU A 438 18.01 0.88 19.16
C GLU A 438 17.63 2.07 18.26
N GLY A 439 16.87 1.83 17.19
CA GLY A 439 16.40 2.89 16.30
C GLY A 439 15.62 3.98 17.06
N VAL A 440 15.95 5.24 16.80
CA VAL A 440 15.21 6.41 17.25
C VAL A 440 14.73 7.13 16.00
N PHE A 441 13.43 7.37 15.91
CA PHE A 441 12.81 7.96 14.73
C PHE A 441 12.21 9.30 15.12
N ILE A 442 12.59 10.36 14.43
CA ILE A 442 12.05 11.71 14.67
C ILE A 442 11.92 12.43 13.33
N PHE A 443 10.71 12.87 13.02
CA PHE A 443 10.37 13.57 11.79
C PHE A 443 9.77 14.93 12.12
N GLU A 444 10.26 15.98 11.44
CA GLU A 444 9.73 17.34 11.55
C GLU A 444 8.76 17.61 10.38
N PHE A 445 7.56 18.04 10.73
CA PHE A 445 6.53 18.53 9.83
C PHE A 445 6.15 19.96 10.22
N GLU A 446 5.49 20.66 9.30
CA GLU A 446 4.92 21.98 9.55
C GLU A 446 3.46 22.03 9.09
N LYS A 447 2.59 22.64 9.90
CA LYS A 447 1.19 22.88 9.58
C LYS A 447 0.73 24.15 10.28
N ASP A 448 0.05 25.04 9.55
CA ASP A 448 -0.51 26.29 10.10
C ASP A 448 0.52 27.14 10.90
N ASN A 449 1.76 27.22 10.39
CA ASN A 449 2.93 27.86 11.02
C ASN A 449 3.40 27.22 12.35
N GLN A 450 2.86 26.06 12.72
CA GLN A 450 3.33 25.28 13.86
C GLN A 450 4.28 24.17 13.38
N LYS A 451 5.32 23.92 14.18
CA LYS A 451 6.20 22.78 13.99
C LYS A 451 5.62 21.57 14.70
N ILE A 452 5.60 20.45 14.01
CA ILE A 452 5.09 19.17 14.53
C ILE A 452 6.22 18.16 14.44
N TYR A 453 6.67 17.66 15.58
CA TYR A 453 7.59 16.54 15.64
C TYR A 453 6.81 15.26 15.89
N VAL A 454 7.06 14.23 15.10
CA VAL A 454 6.56 12.88 15.37
C VAL A 454 7.76 11.99 15.66
N GLY A 455 7.75 11.31 16.80
CA GLY A 455 8.86 10.43 17.14
C GLY A 455 8.53 9.24 18.01
N TRP A 456 9.38 8.22 17.91
CA TRP A 456 9.34 6.97 18.67
C TRP A 456 10.74 6.34 18.75
N THR A 457 10.87 5.28 19.53
CA THR A 457 12.08 4.46 19.58
C THR A 457 11.74 2.98 19.59
N LEU A 458 12.57 2.19 18.89
CA LEU A 458 12.49 0.72 18.92
C LEU A 458 13.18 0.14 20.15
N ASN A 459 13.91 0.98 20.90
CA ASN A 459 14.56 0.59 22.13
C ASN A 459 13.51 0.19 23.19
N VAL A 460 13.74 -0.97 23.82
CA VAL A 460 12.93 -1.44 24.96
C VAL A 460 13.00 -0.48 26.15
N TYR A 461 14.06 0.32 26.24
CA TYR A 461 14.21 1.42 27.18
C TYR A 461 13.77 2.74 26.54
N LYS A 462 13.17 3.62 27.34
CA LYS A 462 12.76 4.94 26.88
C LYS A 462 13.99 5.76 26.45
N LYS A 463 13.89 6.47 25.33
CA LYS A 463 14.94 7.39 24.86
C LYS A 463 14.53 8.83 25.13
N ARG A 464 15.33 9.53 25.93
CA ARG A 464 15.12 10.97 26.15
C ARG A 464 15.60 11.79 24.95
N VAL A 465 14.73 12.66 24.44
CA VAL A 465 15.04 13.62 23.36
C VAL A 465 14.70 15.04 23.82
N ASN A 466 15.53 16.01 23.41
CA ASN A 466 15.41 17.41 23.80
C ASN A 466 15.76 18.31 22.61
N ILE A 467 14.85 18.39 21.64
CA ILE A 467 15.00 19.17 20.40
C ILE A 467 14.11 20.42 20.36
N PHE A 468 13.38 20.70 21.44
CA PHE A 468 12.31 21.70 21.46
C PHE A 468 12.31 22.48 22.78
N ASP A 469 11.79 23.71 22.73
CA ASP A 469 11.56 24.52 23.92
C ASP A 469 10.26 24.08 24.59
N ARG A 470 10.37 23.38 25.73
CA ARG A 470 9.20 22.87 26.49
C ARG A 470 8.15 23.94 26.82
N ASN A 471 8.53 25.22 26.92
CA ASN A 471 7.59 26.29 27.26
C ASN A 471 6.73 26.73 26.06
N LYS A 472 7.08 26.28 24.86
CA LYS A 472 6.39 26.62 23.61
C LYS A 472 5.74 25.41 22.94
N CYS A 473 5.81 24.25 23.59
CA CYS A 473 5.38 23.00 22.99
C CYS A 473 4.41 22.22 23.87
N GLN A 474 3.56 21.43 23.22
CA GLN A 474 2.68 20.45 23.86
C GLN A 474 2.91 19.09 23.21
N ALA A 475 2.97 18.05 24.04
CA ALA A 475 3.08 16.68 23.54
C ALA A 475 1.76 15.93 23.68
N THR A 476 1.51 15.00 22.77
CA THR A 476 0.31 14.16 22.70
C THR A 476 0.71 12.73 22.36
N TRP A 477 0.21 11.74 23.10
CA TRP A 477 0.40 10.32 22.78
C TRP A 477 -0.35 9.94 21.51
N ARG A 478 0.02 8.80 20.92
CA ARG A 478 -0.66 8.18 19.76
C ARG A 478 -2.19 8.28 19.83
N ASP A 479 -2.79 7.99 20.99
CA ASP A 479 -4.24 7.90 21.15
C ASP A 479 -4.93 9.24 21.47
N GLY A 480 -4.20 10.36 21.42
CA GLY A 480 -4.74 11.71 21.59
C GLY A 480 -4.64 12.27 23.02
N GLU A 481 -4.07 11.51 23.96
CA GLU A 481 -3.88 11.96 25.34
C GLU A 481 -2.72 12.97 25.44
N THR A 482 -2.97 14.14 26.05
CA THR A 482 -1.93 15.15 26.27
C THR A 482 -0.90 14.68 27.30
N ILE A 483 0.37 14.97 27.01
CA ILE A 483 1.53 14.64 27.83
C ILE A 483 2.14 15.93 28.39
N HIS A 484 2.41 15.94 29.70
CA HIS A 484 3.19 17.01 30.29
C HIS A 484 4.68 16.85 29.95
N LEU A 485 5.25 17.85 29.25
CA LEU A 485 6.68 17.90 28.95
C LEU A 485 7.49 18.17 30.22
N LYS A 486 8.44 17.29 30.52
CA LYS A 486 9.31 17.42 31.70
C LYS A 486 10.52 18.28 31.40
N GLU A 487 11.19 18.72 32.46
CA GLU A 487 12.52 19.33 32.34
C GLU A 487 13.51 18.34 31.72
N GLY A 488 14.27 18.80 30.73
CA GLY A 488 15.22 17.97 29.98
C GLY A 488 14.62 17.19 28.80
N GLY A 489 13.36 17.41 28.42
CA GLY A 489 12.77 16.89 27.18
C GLY A 489 11.67 15.84 27.39
N ILE A 490 11.51 14.94 26.42
CA ILE A 490 10.51 13.86 26.44
C ILE A 490 11.15 12.49 26.31
N ASP A 491 10.58 11.51 27.01
CA ASP A 491 10.97 10.11 26.92
C ASP A 491 10.15 9.42 25.82
N LEU A 492 10.75 9.24 24.64
CA LEU A 492 10.15 8.48 23.55
C LEU A 492 10.02 7.01 23.93
N GLN A 493 8.96 6.40 23.42
CA GLN A 493 8.63 4.98 23.59
C GLN A 493 8.41 4.37 22.21
N LYS A 494 8.06 3.08 22.17
CA LYS A 494 7.60 2.41 20.95
C LYS A 494 6.43 3.16 20.31
N SER A 495 5.46 3.59 21.12
CA SER A 495 4.30 4.30 20.60
C SER A 495 4.66 5.71 20.10
N PRO A 496 4.19 6.08 18.89
CA PRO A 496 4.40 7.41 18.34
C PRO A 496 3.92 8.52 19.28
N THR A 497 4.71 9.59 19.33
CA THR A 497 4.40 10.78 20.11
C THR A 497 4.46 12.00 19.21
N TYR A 498 3.45 12.86 19.31
CA TYR A 498 3.34 14.12 18.60
C TYR A 498 3.77 15.25 19.52
N ILE A 499 4.60 16.17 19.05
CA ILE A 499 5.07 17.33 19.81
C ILE A 499 4.88 18.55 18.93
N VAL A 500 3.95 19.41 19.32
CA VAL A 500 3.59 20.60 18.55
C VAL A 500 4.18 21.83 19.23
N CYS A 501 4.87 22.66 18.47
CA CYS A 501 5.57 23.85 18.93
C CYS A 501 5.14 25.08 18.15
N ASN A 502 4.95 26.19 18.85
CA ASN A 502 4.66 27.51 18.28
C ASN A 502 5.92 28.31 17.90
#